data_AF-F0LJ03-F1
#
_entry.id   AF-F0LJ03-F1
#
_cell.length_a   1.000
_cell.length_b   1.000
_cell.length_c   1.000
_cell.angle_alpha   90.00
_cell.angle_beta   90.00
_cell.angle_gamma   90.00
#
_symmetry.space_group_name_H-M   'P 1'
#
loop_
_entity.id
_entity.type
_entity.pdbx_description
1 polymer ?
#
loop_
_entity_poly.entity_id
_entity_poly.type
_entity_poly.pdbx_seq_one_letter_code
_entity_poly.pdbx_strand_id
1 'polypeptide(L)'
;MEGLIGIVEKTRKLEEKAEKEYRKSLKKLKEPEYADIKNLLLRITIDTILHKNMLEAVKKSYEDALKLIEEFEGEEIADNTVLIPGVPMIAMPLDFGTLGARIPPEEILEEYFKEFPETAVIPEEKLNEIRDIIKEYLRLQEEMATLYGKLKEKVTHPILKTLMESTENNEKQHEKLLKKLAQKYGN
;
A
#
# COMPACT_ATOMS: atom_id res chain seq x y z
N MET A 1 -7.75 23.67 2.40
CA MET A 1 -7.56 22.44 1.58
C MET A 1 -6.24 21.82 1.99
N GLU A 2 -6.20 20.51 2.21
CA GLU A 2 -4.96 19.82 2.60
C GLU A 2 -4.01 19.69 1.41
N GLY A 3 -2.75 20.10 1.59
CA GLY A 3 -1.68 20.02 0.59
C GLY A 3 -1.21 18.58 0.35
N LEU A 4 -0.55 18.34 -0.78
CA LEU A 4 -0.10 17.00 -1.18
C LEU A 4 0.86 16.39 -0.14
N ILE A 5 1.83 17.17 0.35
CA ILE A 5 2.79 16.74 1.38
C ILE A 5 2.07 16.33 2.67
N GLY A 6 1.01 17.05 3.06
CA GLY A 6 0.20 16.69 4.23
C GLY A 6 -0.48 15.33 4.09
N ILE A 7 -0.98 15.00 2.90
CA ILE A 7 -1.62 13.70 2.63
C ILE A 7 -0.56 12.59 2.57
N VAL A 8 0.61 12.84 1.96
CA VAL A 8 1.73 11.89 1.95
C VAL A 8 2.16 11.56 3.39
N GLU A 9 2.31 12.57 4.24
CA GLU A 9 2.69 12.39 5.64
C GLU A 9 1.62 11.61 6.44
N LYS A 10 0.33 11.92 6.23
CA LYS A 10 -0.77 11.18 6.85
C LYS A 10 -0.79 9.71 6.43
N THR A 11 -0.62 9.45 5.13
CA THR A 11 -0.60 8.09 4.59
C THR A 11 0.60 7.32 5.14
N ARG A 12 1.78 7.94 5.19
CA ARG A 12 2.99 7.34 5.76
C ARG A 12 2.80 6.96 7.24
N LYS A 13 2.17 7.83 8.03
CA LYS A 13 1.87 7.54 9.44
C LYS A 13 0.89 6.39 9.60
N LEU A 14 -0.08 6.27 8.69
CA LEU A 14 -1.01 5.14 8.69
C LEU A 14 -0.29 3.83 8.36
N GLU A 15 0.56 3.82 7.32
CA GLU A 15 1.43 2.67 7.01
C GLU A 15 2.31 2.27 8.20
N GLU A 16 2.90 3.25 8.90
CA GLU A 16 3.72 3.00 10.08
C GLU A 16 2.92 2.40 11.24
N LYS A 17 1.69 2.89 11.46
CA LYS A 17 0.77 2.32 12.45
C LYS A 17 0.40 0.88 12.07
N ALA A 18 0.03 0.66 10.83
CA ALA A 18 -0.34 -0.66 10.32
C ALA A 18 0.82 -1.64 10.44
N GLU A 19 2.03 -1.26 10.03
CA GLU A 19 3.24 -2.08 10.19
C GLU A 19 3.40 -2.55 11.66
N LYS A 20 3.26 -1.63 12.62
CA LYS A 20 3.40 -1.95 14.05
C LYS A 20 2.35 -2.95 14.50
N GLU A 21 1.09 -2.76 14.12
CA GLU A 21 -0.01 -3.68 14.47
C GLU A 21 0.14 -5.04 13.77
N TYR A 22 0.57 -5.04 12.52
CA TYR A 22 0.78 -6.26 11.74
C TYR A 22 1.91 -7.10 12.31
N ARG A 23 3.03 -6.46 12.68
CA ARG A 23 4.14 -7.13 13.38
C ARG A 23 3.71 -7.72 14.72
N LYS A 24 2.85 -7.03 15.48
CA LYS A 24 2.30 -7.59 16.74
C LYS A 24 1.45 -8.83 16.46
N SER A 25 0.60 -8.77 15.45
CA SER A 25 -0.29 -9.87 15.05
C SER A 25 0.50 -11.09 14.57
N LEU A 26 1.52 -10.90 13.73
CA LEU A 26 2.40 -11.98 13.27
C LEU A 26 3.17 -12.67 14.39
N LYS A 27 3.48 -11.97 15.49
CA LYS A 27 4.10 -12.58 16.68
C LYS A 27 3.17 -13.53 17.43
N LYS A 28 1.85 -13.38 17.27
CA LYS A 28 0.85 -14.30 17.84
C LYS A 28 0.68 -15.55 16.97
N LEU A 29 0.87 -15.41 15.65
CA LEU A 29 0.77 -16.49 14.67
C LEU A 29 2.08 -17.29 14.53
N LYS A 30 2.50 -17.96 15.60
CA LYS A 30 3.74 -18.75 15.61
C LYS A 30 3.55 -20.23 15.26
N GLU A 31 2.34 -20.74 15.42
CA GLU A 31 2.10 -22.17 15.29
C GLU A 31 1.97 -22.62 13.82
N PRO A 32 2.37 -23.87 13.50
CA PRO A 32 2.36 -24.39 12.13
C PRO A 32 0.96 -24.40 11.50
N GLU A 33 -0.08 -24.55 12.31
CA GLU A 33 -1.49 -24.56 11.90
C GLU A 33 -1.94 -23.27 11.21
N TYR A 34 -1.20 -22.18 11.42
CA TYR A 34 -1.50 -20.86 10.84
C TYR A 34 -0.52 -20.47 9.74
N ALA A 35 0.30 -21.40 9.23
CA ALA A 35 1.35 -21.08 8.28
C ALA A 35 0.83 -20.29 7.07
N ASP A 36 -0.32 -20.66 6.50
CA ASP A 36 -0.88 -20.01 5.32
C ASP A 36 -1.42 -18.60 5.62
N ILE A 37 -2.15 -18.46 6.71
CA ILE A 37 -2.64 -17.15 7.20
C ILE A 37 -1.45 -16.24 7.48
N LYS A 38 -0.47 -16.76 8.20
CA LYS A 38 0.76 -16.05 8.55
C LYS A 38 1.52 -15.61 7.30
N ASN A 39 1.63 -16.46 6.28
CA ASN A 39 2.31 -16.13 5.03
C ASN A 39 1.60 -15.00 4.28
N LEU A 40 0.27 -15.06 4.20
CA LEU A 40 -0.53 -13.98 3.61
C LEU A 40 -0.37 -12.66 4.37
N LEU A 41 -0.53 -12.69 5.71
CA LEU A 41 -0.38 -11.49 6.54
C LEU A 41 1.06 -10.96 6.54
N LEU A 42 2.05 -11.84 6.43
CA LEU A 42 3.46 -11.48 6.30
C LEU A 42 3.71 -10.74 4.99
N ARG A 43 3.14 -11.23 3.87
CA ARG A 43 3.21 -10.53 2.58
C ARG A 43 2.61 -9.12 2.68
N ILE A 44 1.39 -8.99 3.21
CA ILE A 44 0.75 -7.68 3.40
C ILE A 44 1.65 -6.77 4.26
N THR A 45 2.27 -7.31 5.31
CA THR A 45 3.18 -6.55 6.17
C THR A 45 4.43 -6.07 5.42
N ILE A 46 5.00 -6.89 4.53
CA ILE A 46 6.13 -6.51 3.68
C ILE A 46 5.73 -5.38 2.74
N ASP A 47 4.58 -5.51 2.08
CA ASP A 47 4.07 -4.48 1.17
C ASP A 47 3.86 -3.14 1.91
N THR A 48 3.22 -3.14 3.09
CA THR A 48 3.08 -1.96 3.98
C THR A 48 4.42 -1.31 4.33
N ILE A 49 5.47 -2.10 4.61
CA ILE A 49 6.82 -1.56 4.89
C ILE A 49 7.39 -0.85 3.66
N LEU A 50 7.23 -1.45 2.47
CA LEU A 50 7.70 -0.86 1.22
C LEU A 50 6.94 0.45 0.93
N HIS A 51 5.62 0.43 1.10
CA HIS A 51 4.76 1.60 0.90
C HIS A 51 5.13 2.77 1.82
N LYS A 52 5.35 2.51 3.10
CA LYS A 52 5.85 3.50 4.07
C LYS A 52 7.14 4.17 3.59
N ASN A 53 8.14 3.37 3.23
CA ASN A 53 9.46 3.88 2.80
C ASN A 53 9.37 4.61 1.47
N MET A 54 8.51 4.16 0.56
CA MET A 54 8.23 4.85 -0.70
C MET A 54 7.64 6.23 -0.45
N LEU A 55 6.63 6.35 0.43
CA LEU A 55 6.02 7.63 0.78
C LEU A 55 7.03 8.60 1.42
N GLU A 56 7.96 8.09 2.23
CA GLU A 56 9.05 8.88 2.79
C GLU A 56 9.99 9.41 1.69
N ALA A 57 10.36 8.57 0.72
CA ALA A 57 11.17 8.99 -0.42
C ALA A 57 10.45 10.02 -1.31
N VAL A 58 9.13 9.84 -1.53
CA VAL A 58 8.30 10.79 -2.27
C VAL A 58 8.26 12.13 -1.57
N LYS A 59 8.00 12.13 -0.26
CA LYS A 59 8.01 13.36 0.56
C LYS A 59 9.32 14.10 0.43
N LYS A 60 10.44 13.41 0.65
CA LYS A 60 11.78 14.02 0.55
C LYS A 60 12.03 14.59 -0.84
N SER A 61 11.62 13.89 -1.89
CA SER A 61 11.78 14.35 -3.27
C SER A 61 10.99 15.64 -3.55
N TYR A 62 9.78 15.77 -2.99
CA TYR A 62 9.00 17.02 -3.07
C TYR A 62 9.66 18.15 -2.29
N GLU A 63 10.14 17.90 -1.08
CA GLU A 63 10.83 18.90 -0.27
C GLU A 63 12.12 19.39 -0.94
N ASP A 64 12.91 18.48 -1.52
CA ASP A 64 14.15 18.85 -2.22
C ASP A 64 13.85 19.63 -3.52
N ALA A 65 12.78 19.28 -4.24
CA ALA A 65 12.34 20.05 -5.40
C ALA A 65 11.85 21.46 -5.03
N LEU A 66 11.12 21.61 -3.92
CA LEU A 66 10.66 22.91 -3.43
C LEU A 66 11.85 23.80 -3.03
N LYS A 67 12.82 23.26 -2.28
CA LYS A 67 14.05 24.00 -1.92
C LYS A 67 14.81 24.48 -3.15
N LEU A 68 14.89 23.64 -4.18
CA LEU A 68 15.54 24.03 -5.43
C LEU A 68 14.80 25.20 -6.10
N ILE A 69 13.46 25.18 -6.13
CA ILE A 69 12.70 26.29 -6.69
C ILE A 69 12.90 27.56 -5.84
N GLU A 70 12.87 27.47 -4.50
CA GLU A 70 13.15 28.61 -3.62
C GLU A 70 14.54 29.21 -3.85
N GLU A 71 15.56 28.35 -4.02
CA GLU A 71 16.96 28.76 -4.26
C GLU A 71 17.12 29.53 -5.57
N PHE A 72 16.39 29.16 -6.63
CA PHE A 72 16.59 29.68 -7.98
C PHE A 72 15.51 30.67 -8.45
N GLU A 73 14.31 30.67 -7.86
CA GLU A 73 13.19 31.56 -8.21
C GLU A 73 12.90 32.64 -7.13
N GLY A 74 13.42 32.49 -5.91
CA GLY A 74 13.46 33.56 -4.91
C GLY A 74 12.13 33.94 -4.23
N GLU A 75 11.05 33.19 -4.45
CA GLU A 75 9.77 33.35 -3.74
C GLU A 75 9.55 32.22 -2.71
N GLU A 76 9.12 32.55 -1.49
CA GLU A 76 8.66 31.56 -0.49
C GLU A 76 7.47 30.77 -1.07
N ILE A 77 7.63 29.46 -1.23
CA ILE A 77 6.58 28.62 -1.80
C ILE A 77 5.62 28.20 -0.70
N ALA A 78 4.35 28.57 -0.84
CA ALA A 78 3.32 28.19 0.12
C ALA A 78 3.09 26.66 0.17
N ASP A 79 2.77 26.14 1.37
CA ASP A 79 2.52 24.72 1.71
C ASP A 79 1.47 23.99 0.83
N ASN A 80 0.71 24.72 0.01
CA ASN A 80 -0.35 24.22 -0.86
C ASN A 80 0.03 24.12 -2.35
N THR A 81 1.32 24.20 -2.69
CA THR A 81 1.79 24.23 -4.09
C THR A 81 1.86 22.83 -4.72
N VAL A 82 1.42 22.71 -5.97
CA VAL A 82 1.39 21.45 -6.75
C VAL A 82 2.36 21.59 -7.92
N LEU A 83 3.36 20.69 -8.00
CA LEU A 83 4.35 20.68 -9.10
C LEU A 83 3.73 20.09 -10.38
N ILE A 84 3.62 20.86 -11.46
CA ILE A 84 3.09 20.43 -12.75
C ILE A 84 4.25 20.32 -13.77
N PRO A 85 4.53 19.14 -14.35
CA PRO A 85 5.62 18.98 -15.33
C PRO A 85 5.26 19.35 -16.80
N GLY A 86 6.19 20.02 -17.52
CA GLY A 86 6.20 20.33 -18.99
C GLY A 86 6.46 21.83 -19.28
N VAL A 87 7.31 22.34 -20.21
CA VAL A 87 7.69 22.00 -21.62
C VAL A 87 9.00 22.78 -22.02
N PRO A 88 9.81 22.48 -23.09
CA PRO A 88 9.69 21.46 -24.15
C PRO A 88 10.82 20.42 -24.22
N MET A 89 10.50 19.20 -24.67
CA MET A 89 11.50 18.22 -25.12
C MET A 89 11.12 17.56 -26.44
N ILE A 90 12.16 17.34 -27.25
CA ILE A 90 12.22 16.91 -28.64
C ILE A 90 11.71 15.46 -28.81
N ALA A 91 11.07 15.19 -29.96
CA ALA A 91 10.56 13.88 -30.33
C ALA A 91 11.70 12.87 -30.62
N MET A 92 11.56 11.65 -30.08
CA MET A 92 12.33 10.47 -30.48
C MET A 92 11.39 9.30 -30.83
N PRO A 93 11.78 8.38 -31.73
CA PRO A 93 10.91 7.31 -32.22
C PRO A 93 10.68 6.22 -31.17
N LEU A 94 9.45 5.71 -31.15
CA LEU A 94 8.98 4.58 -30.36
C LEU A 94 9.57 3.27 -30.88
N ASP A 95 10.59 2.74 -30.21
CA ASP A 95 10.92 1.32 -30.23
C ASP A 95 11.62 0.95 -28.91
N PHE A 96 10.84 0.88 -27.83
CA PHE A 96 11.17 0.01 -26.69
C PHE A 96 9.86 -0.36 -26.00
N GLY A 97 9.55 -1.65 -26.06
CA GLY A 97 8.28 -2.21 -25.60
C GLY A 97 7.94 -1.85 -24.17
N THR A 98 6.64 -1.80 -23.92
CA THR A 98 6.03 -1.73 -22.59
C THR A 98 6.66 -2.76 -21.65
N LEU A 99 7.48 -2.30 -20.70
CA LEU A 99 7.91 -3.11 -19.57
C LEU A 99 6.71 -3.27 -18.65
N GLY A 100 6.10 -4.45 -18.75
CA GLY A 100 4.82 -4.80 -18.16
C GLY A 100 4.79 -4.74 -16.64
N ALA A 101 3.70 -4.17 -16.13
CA ALA A 101 3.20 -4.46 -14.80
C ALA A 101 2.96 -5.97 -14.68
N ARG A 102 3.79 -6.67 -13.90
CA ARG A 102 3.42 -7.98 -13.36
C ARG A 102 2.96 -7.80 -11.93
N ILE A 103 1.73 -7.35 -11.79
CA ILE A 103 0.90 -7.73 -10.65
C ILE A 103 0.56 -9.21 -10.86
N PRO A 104 0.67 -10.09 -9.85
CA PRO A 104 0.26 -11.49 -10.01
C PRO A 104 -1.19 -11.54 -10.53
N PRO A 105 -1.46 -12.27 -11.64
CA PRO A 105 -2.83 -12.49 -12.11
C PRO A 105 -3.71 -13.06 -11.01
N GLU A 106 -5.02 -12.77 -11.03
CA GLU A 106 -5.99 -13.32 -10.07
C GLU A 106 -5.93 -14.87 -10.02
N GLU A 107 -5.53 -15.51 -11.13
CA GLU A 107 -5.27 -16.95 -11.27
C GLU A 107 -4.20 -17.50 -10.29
N ILE A 108 -3.13 -16.74 -10.02
CA ILE A 108 -2.09 -17.16 -9.04
C ILE A 108 -2.63 -17.08 -7.60
N LEU A 109 -3.53 -16.13 -7.34
CA LEU A 109 -4.18 -16.02 -6.03
C LEU A 109 -5.16 -17.18 -5.80
N GLU A 110 -5.86 -17.64 -6.84
CA GLU A 110 -6.77 -18.79 -6.75
C GLU A 110 -6.03 -20.12 -6.55
N GLU A 111 -4.88 -20.32 -7.19
CA GLU A 111 -4.01 -21.48 -6.90
C GLU A 111 -3.53 -21.47 -5.44
N TYR A 112 -3.15 -20.30 -4.91
CA TYR A 112 -2.77 -20.16 -3.49
C TYR A 112 -3.91 -20.56 -2.53
N PHE A 113 -5.17 -20.32 -2.91
CA PHE A 113 -6.32 -20.71 -2.09
C PHE A 113 -6.68 -22.20 -2.16
N LYS A 114 -6.29 -22.90 -3.23
CA LYS A 114 -6.50 -24.36 -3.39
C LYS A 114 -5.58 -25.21 -2.51
N GLU A 115 -4.43 -24.68 -2.11
CA GLU A 115 -3.45 -25.41 -1.28
C GLU A 115 -3.72 -25.32 0.23
N PHE A 116 -4.73 -24.54 0.68
CA PHE A 116 -5.06 -24.50 2.09
C PHE A 116 -5.59 -25.88 2.55
N PRO A 117 -4.95 -26.55 3.51
CA PRO A 117 -5.46 -27.79 4.05
C PRO A 117 -6.85 -27.55 4.68
N GLU A 118 -7.84 -28.34 4.27
CA GLU A 118 -9.23 -28.26 4.77
C GLU A 118 -9.37 -28.66 6.26
N THR A 119 -8.30 -29.18 6.89
CA THR A 119 -8.41 -29.99 8.11
C THR A 119 -7.45 -29.58 9.24
N ALA A 120 -7.13 -28.29 9.39
CA ALA A 120 -6.55 -27.81 10.65
C ALA A 120 -7.71 -27.53 11.63
N VAL A 121 -7.90 -28.41 12.62
CA VAL A 121 -8.89 -28.19 13.70
C VAL A 121 -8.32 -27.11 14.64
N ILE A 122 -8.59 -25.85 14.30
CA ILE A 122 -8.17 -24.70 15.10
C ILE A 122 -9.08 -24.61 16.34
N PRO A 123 -8.54 -24.53 17.57
CA PRO A 123 -9.33 -24.28 18.78
C PRO A 123 -10.15 -22.99 18.68
N GLU A 124 -11.38 -23.00 19.17
CA GLU A 124 -12.35 -21.90 19.01
C GLU A 124 -11.85 -20.55 19.58
N GLU A 125 -11.07 -20.59 20.67
CA GLU A 125 -10.40 -19.41 21.24
C GLU A 125 -9.39 -18.77 20.26
N LYS A 126 -8.65 -19.60 19.50
CA LYS A 126 -7.66 -19.12 18.52
C LYS A 126 -8.31 -18.65 17.21
N LEU A 127 -9.46 -19.22 16.86
CA LEU A 127 -10.30 -18.70 15.78
C LEU A 127 -10.76 -17.27 16.06
N ASN A 128 -11.15 -16.97 17.30
CA ASN A 128 -11.54 -15.61 17.69
C ASN A 128 -10.37 -14.63 17.60
N GLU A 129 -9.17 -15.02 18.03
CA GLU A 129 -7.98 -14.18 17.85
C GLU A 129 -7.66 -13.88 16.38
N ILE A 130 -7.80 -14.88 15.50
CA ILE A 130 -7.60 -14.71 14.06
C ILE A 130 -8.66 -13.78 13.47
N ARG A 131 -9.93 -13.94 13.87
CA ARG A 131 -11.02 -13.04 13.44
C ARG A 131 -10.73 -11.60 13.84
N ASP A 132 -10.24 -11.36 15.05
CA ASP A 132 -9.92 -10.01 15.52
C ASP A 132 -8.73 -9.42 14.77
N ILE A 133 -7.70 -10.23 14.48
CA ILE A 133 -6.57 -9.80 13.63
C ILE A 133 -7.07 -9.41 12.23
N ILE A 134 -7.90 -10.23 11.59
CA ILE A 134 -8.41 -9.98 10.24
C ILE A 134 -9.27 -8.70 10.21
N LYS A 135 -10.14 -8.50 11.22
CA LYS A 135 -10.95 -7.29 11.34
C LYS A 135 -10.10 -6.03 11.45
N GLU A 136 -9.04 -6.07 12.27
CA GLU A 136 -8.16 -4.92 12.44
C GLU A 136 -7.37 -4.61 11.16
N TYR A 137 -6.91 -5.65 10.44
CA TYR A 137 -6.28 -5.47 9.13
C TYR A 137 -7.25 -4.84 8.13
N LEU A 138 -8.49 -5.34 8.03
CA LEU A 138 -9.51 -4.76 7.14
C LEU A 138 -9.79 -3.29 7.45
N ARG A 139 -9.91 -2.94 8.73
CA ARG A 139 -10.13 -1.56 9.17
C ARG A 139 -9.02 -0.63 8.70
N LEU A 140 -7.76 -1.05 8.85
CA LEU A 140 -6.59 -0.26 8.41
C LEU A 140 -6.51 -0.16 6.89
N GLN A 141 -6.84 -1.24 6.18
CA GLN A 141 -6.87 -1.30 4.72
C GLN A 141 -7.92 -0.38 4.10
N GLU A 142 -9.12 -0.28 4.69
CA GLU A 142 -10.15 0.68 4.25
C GLU A 142 -9.70 2.14 4.41
N GLU A 143 -9.01 2.46 5.51
CA GLU A 143 -8.40 3.77 5.72
C GLU A 143 -7.30 4.06 4.68
N MET A 144 -6.44 3.07 4.38
CA MET A 144 -5.38 3.16 3.39
C MET A 144 -5.93 3.42 1.99
N ALA A 145 -6.95 2.65 1.56
CA ALA A 145 -7.59 2.81 0.26
C ALA A 145 -8.14 4.24 0.07
N THR A 146 -8.71 4.81 1.13
CA THR A 146 -9.23 6.19 1.12
C THR A 146 -8.11 7.22 0.94
N LEU A 147 -6.98 7.05 1.64
CA LEU A 147 -5.85 7.98 1.55
C LEU A 147 -5.10 7.86 0.22
N TYR A 148 -4.87 6.66 -0.28
CA TYR A 148 -4.26 6.44 -1.59
C TYR A 148 -5.13 6.97 -2.73
N GLY A 149 -6.46 6.84 -2.63
CA GLY A 149 -7.39 7.48 -3.56
C GLY A 149 -7.18 9.00 -3.62
N LYS A 150 -7.07 9.66 -2.45
CA LYS A 150 -6.79 11.11 -2.38
C LYS A 150 -5.41 11.48 -2.93
N LEU A 151 -4.38 10.65 -2.69
CA LEU A 151 -3.03 10.87 -3.23
C LEU A 151 -3.03 10.80 -4.75
N LYS A 152 -3.64 9.76 -5.32
CA LYS A 152 -3.76 9.59 -6.78
C LYS A 152 -4.41 10.79 -7.46
N GLU A 153 -5.46 11.35 -6.87
CA GLU A 153 -6.15 12.52 -7.44
C GLU A 153 -5.32 13.80 -7.41
N LYS A 154 -4.47 13.97 -6.38
CA LYS A 154 -3.67 15.18 -6.17
C LYS A 154 -2.28 15.14 -6.79
N VAL A 155 -1.74 13.95 -7.03
CA VAL A 155 -0.42 13.80 -7.66
C VAL A 155 -0.52 14.04 -9.17
N THR A 156 0.20 15.05 -9.62
CA THR A 156 0.28 15.48 -11.03
C THR A 156 1.49 14.90 -11.75
N HIS A 157 2.59 14.61 -11.04
CA HIS A 157 3.81 14.10 -11.66
C HIS A 157 3.60 12.66 -12.19
N PRO A 158 3.83 12.37 -13.48
CA PRO A 158 3.44 11.09 -14.10
C PRO A 158 4.01 9.84 -13.43
N ILE A 159 5.29 9.88 -13.02
CA ILE A 159 5.95 8.75 -12.33
C ILE A 159 5.27 8.50 -10.99
N LEU A 160 5.01 9.57 -10.23
CA LEU A 160 4.42 9.46 -8.91
C LEU A 160 2.96 9.03 -9.00
N LYS A 161 2.23 9.50 -10.02
CA LYS A 161 0.86 9.09 -10.28
C LYS A 161 0.78 7.60 -10.56
N THR A 162 1.67 7.08 -11.39
CA THR A 162 1.76 5.63 -11.69
C THR A 162 2.06 4.82 -10.42
N LEU A 163 2.98 5.30 -9.57
CA LEU A 163 3.28 4.66 -8.29
C LEU A 163 2.05 4.65 -7.36
N MET A 164 1.36 5.79 -7.20
CA MET A 164 0.18 5.87 -6.35
C MET A 164 -0.97 4.99 -6.86
N GLU A 165 -1.17 4.90 -8.18
CA GLU A 165 -2.15 4.00 -8.79
C GLU A 165 -1.81 2.52 -8.56
N SER A 166 -0.54 2.16 -8.72
CA SER A 166 -0.07 0.79 -8.45
C SER A 166 -0.25 0.41 -6.99
N THR A 167 0.07 1.31 -6.06
CA THR A 167 -0.11 1.09 -4.62
C THR A 167 -1.59 1.01 -4.23
N GLU A 168 -2.43 1.92 -4.73
CA GLU A 168 -3.89 1.86 -4.53
C GLU A 168 -4.46 0.50 -4.95
N ASN A 169 -4.02 -0.02 -6.10
CA ASN A 169 -4.46 -1.32 -6.59
C ASN A 169 -3.96 -2.47 -5.71
N ASN A 170 -2.76 -2.37 -5.15
CA ASN A 170 -2.21 -3.36 -4.22
C ASN A 170 -3.00 -3.41 -2.91
N GLU A 171 -3.35 -2.26 -2.32
CA GLU A 171 -4.19 -2.21 -1.11
C GLU A 171 -5.59 -2.80 -1.37
N LYS A 172 -6.20 -2.49 -2.53
CA LYS A 172 -7.48 -3.12 -2.94
C LYS A 172 -7.38 -4.63 -3.07
N GLN A 173 -6.24 -5.16 -3.49
CA GLN A 173 -6.02 -6.60 -3.53
C GLN A 173 -5.88 -7.19 -2.12
N HIS A 174 -5.13 -6.53 -1.22
CA HIS A 174 -5.06 -6.94 0.18
C HIS A 174 -6.44 -6.99 0.82
N GLU A 175 -7.26 -5.95 0.62
CA GLU A 175 -8.64 -5.89 1.11
C GLU A 175 -9.48 -7.07 0.60
N LYS A 176 -9.43 -7.37 -0.72
CA LYS A 176 -10.14 -8.53 -1.31
C LYS A 176 -9.69 -9.85 -0.67
N LEU A 177 -8.37 -10.03 -0.48
CA LEU A 177 -7.81 -11.24 0.12
C LEU A 177 -8.23 -11.40 1.57
N LEU A 178 -8.18 -10.32 2.35
CA LEU A 178 -8.62 -10.30 3.75
C LEU A 178 -10.12 -10.56 3.88
N LYS A 179 -10.95 -10.05 2.97
CA LYS A 179 -12.40 -10.35 2.92
C LYS A 179 -12.67 -11.83 2.67
N LYS A 180 -11.97 -12.44 1.71
CA LYS A 180 -12.05 -13.90 1.48
C LYS A 180 -11.62 -14.70 2.70
N LEU A 181 -10.54 -14.27 3.36
CA LEU A 181 -10.06 -14.88 4.59
C LEU A 181 -11.10 -14.75 5.72
N ALA A 182 -11.71 -13.58 5.88
CA ALA A 182 -12.77 -13.34 6.86
C ALA A 182 -13.99 -14.23 6.61
N GLN A 183 -14.37 -14.48 5.36
CA GLN A 183 -15.46 -15.41 5.02
C GLN A 183 -15.11 -16.86 5.39
N LYS A 184 -13.87 -17.29 5.11
CA LYS A 184 -13.42 -18.65 5.39
C LYS A 184 -13.37 -18.97 6.89
N TYR A 185 -12.92 -18.02 7.71
CA TYR A 185 -12.77 -18.20 9.16
C TYR A 185 -13.91 -17.58 9.97
N GLY A 186 -14.91 -16.96 9.32
CA GLY A 186 -15.99 -16.19 9.95
C GLY A 186 -17.21 -17.01 10.38
N ASN A 187 -17.30 -18.28 9.99
CA ASN A 187 -18.27 -19.24 10.51
C ASN A 187 -17.63 -20.09 11.61
#